data_AF-A0AAW2YH64-F1
#
_entry.id   AF-A0AAW2YH64-F1
#
_cell.length_a   1.000
_cell.length_b   1.000
_cell.length_c   1.000
_cell.angle_alpha   90.00
_cell.angle_beta   90.00
_cell.angle_gamma   90.00
#
_symmetry.space_group_name_H-M   'P 1'
#
loop_
_entity.id
_entity.type
_entity.pdbx_description
1 polymer ?
#
loop_
_entity_poly.entity_id
_entity_poly.type
_entity_poly.pdbx_seq_one_letter_code
_entity_poly.pdbx_strand_id
1 'polypeptide(L)'
;MKSGVVFVLLAVCACASARQMTMINNCRETVWPVFNNKPNFAVDSWEIPPGGSKTVSFDYLVSVRIWARTKCKMQSPCPSDASIGTCLKCESGDCPLGHDKYKSGETGLYCHEVGGLPPFDIFELTTGRGGSNDFYDLSRVDGSVGYMSVKVQNYSYVPPIDDSRYLCKNPSCPPHPQELCPEELQKFASDGSYQGCYSICSAVNDEKMRAKSEILRNIFNGRTTEVRDGQGNVRTKGGLPLKDLVCCACGEGRGGCEVDHNSHFCCSPYIPHYDLSVVGGRCFHEDWPKPNANFMNRIQNNQYWMERFKSLGLQVNYASIFKVVCPQAYSWQFDDFKSTYQCRDSDYTVTFCGGSPGPSPPAPPSPPAPPSPPAPGGDCPSSSGCWTCPSGKVHWYDVYADGCNPTGDRCACMDVPQILAGRIKINQCPQDHPNDCWACPNGNPHWWDIYKVNPTGDKCACLDHSHRELCGNGIASKRGGLSSRKLQFKH
;
A
#
# COMPACT_ATOMS: atom_id res chain seq x y z
N MET A 1 33.35 51.39 -34.23
CA MET A 1 32.24 50.94 -33.35
C MET A 1 31.78 49.58 -33.87
N LYS A 2 32.13 48.49 -33.20
CA LYS A 2 31.65 47.15 -33.54
C LYS A 2 30.54 46.81 -32.54
N SER A 3 29.28 46.89 -32.97
CA SER A 3 28.14 46.46 -32.16
C SER A 3 28.08 44.94 -32.15
N GLY A 4 28.49 44.33 -31.04
CA GLY A 4 28.32 42.90 -30.80
C GLY A 4 26.95 42.63 -30.19
N VAL A 5 26.09 41.91 -30.89
CA VAL A 5 24.83 41.39 -30.36
C VAL A 5 25.14 40.15 -29.54
N VAL A 6 24.82 40.20 -28.24
CA VAL A 6 24.94 39.05 -27.33
C VAL A 6 23.62 38.28 -27.36
N PHE A 7 23.63 37.06 -27.91
CA PHE A 7 22.52 36.12 -27.76
C PHE A 7 22.64 35.42 -26.41
N VAL A 8 21.73 35.75 -25.49
CA VAL A 8 21.56 35.00 -24.23
C VAL A 8 20.72 33.77 -24.54
N LEU A 9 21.37 32.61 -24.63
CA LEU A 9 20.70 31.31 -24.64
C LEU A 9 20.14 31.03 -23.23
N LEU A 10 18.84 31.29 -23.05
CA LEU A 10 18.09 30.78 -21.90
C LEU A 10 18.03 29.25 -22.00
N ALA A 11 18.89 28.57 -21.24
CA ALA A 11 18.78 27.14 -21.01
C ALA A 11 17.50 26.88 -20.21
N VAL A 12 16.43 26.48 -20.89
CA VAL A 12 15.24 25.92 -20.24
C VAL A 12 15.66 24.57 -19.65
N CYS A 13 15.99 24.56 -18.36
CA CYS A 13 16.15 23.32 -17.63
C CYS A 13 14.77 22.65 -17.57
N ALA A 14 14.53 21.67 -18.43
CA ALA A 14 13.32 20.87 -18.38
C ALA A 14 13.38 20.02 -17.10
N CYS A 15 12.80 20.53 -16.01
CA CYS A 15 12.49 19.70 -14.86
C CYS A 15 11.52 18.62 -15.33
N ALA A 16 11.94 17.36 -15.34
CA ALA A 16 11.03 16.24 -15.54
C ALA A 16 9.91 16.34 -14.49
N SER A 17 8.65 16.39 -14.93
CA SER A 17 7.52 16.39 -14.01
C SER A 17 7.50 15.07 -13.26
N ALA A 18 7.44 15.12 -11.93
CA ALA A 18 7.23 13.92 -11.13
C ALA A 18 5.89 13.27 -11.50
N ARG A 19 5.90 11.95 -11.67
CA ARG A 19 4.71 11.15 -12.02
C ARG A 19 3.79 11.03 -10.82
N GLN A 20 2.51 10.82 -11.05
CA GLN A 20 1.49 10.81 -10.00
C GLN A 20 0.74 9.49 -9.89
N MET A 21 0.49 9.09 -8.65
CA MET A 21 -0.32 7.95 -8.29
C MET A 21 -1.45 8.41 -7.38
N THR A 22 -2.69 8.31 -7.84
CA THR A 22 -3.89 8.70 -7.09
C THR A 22 -4.65 7.46 -6.64
N MET A 23 -4.83 7.31 -5.34
CA MET A 23 -5.69 6.29 -4.75
C MET A 23 -7.04 6.91 -4.42
N ILE A 24 -8.14 6.29 -4.83
CA ILE A 24 -9.51 6.75 -4.59
C ILE A 24 -10.27 5.69 -3.82
N ASN A 25 -10.95 6.10 -2.76
CA ASN A 25 -11.84 5.23 -2.00
C ASN A 25 -13.31 5.47 -2.39
N ASN A 26 -13.88 4.58 -3.20
CA ASN A 26 -15.34 4.55 -3.45
C ASN A 26 -16.08 3.56 -2.54
N CYS A 27 -15.41 2.99 -1.54
CA CYS A 27 -16.04 2.11 -0.58
C CYS A 27 -16.93 2.92 0.38
N ARG A 28 -17.91 2.24 1.00
CA ARG A 28 -18.75 2.85 2.05
C ARG A 28 -18.04 3.00 3.39
N GLU A 29 -16.85 2.42 3.50
CA GLU A 29 -16.02 2.41 4.69
C GLU A 29 -14.66 3.02 4.37
N THR A 30 -13.97 3.50 5.40
CA THR A 30 -12.59 3.94 5.29
C THR A 30 -11.70 2.77 4.83
N VAL A 31 -10.75 3.06 3.96
CA VAL A 31 -9.72 2.11 3.52
C VAL A 31 -8.34 2.65 3.85
N TRP A 32 -7.41 1.75 4.10
CA TRP A 32 -6.02 2.09 4.36
C TRP A 32 -5.11 1.47 3.31
N PRO A 33 -4.94 2.09 2.13
CA PRO A 33 -4.03 1.58 1.12
C PRO A 33 -2.61 1.46 1.65
N VAL A 34 -1.92 0.44 1.20
CA VAL A 34 -0.53 0.15 1.54
C VAL A 34 0.29 0.14 0.26
N PHE A 35 1.46 0.74 0.29
CA PHE A 35 2.48 0.74 -0.75
C PHE A 35 3.67 -0.06 -0.24
N ASN A 36 3.77 -1.32 -0.67
CA ASN A 36 4.93 -2.14 -0.39
C ASN A 36 5.99 -1.97 -1.49
N ASN A 37 7.24 -2.09 -1.08
CA ASN A 37 8.47 -1.83 -1.79
C ASN A 37 8.61 -0.35 -2.20
N LYS A 38 8.44 0.58 -1.26
CA LYS A 38 8.43 2.04 -1.52
C LYS A 38 9.83 2.68 -1.38
N PRO A 39 10.63 2.84 -2.46
CA PRO A 39 11.97 3.41 -2.33
C PRO A 39 12.00 4.86 -1.83
N ASN A 40 10.90 5.62 -1.98
CA ASN A 40 10.93 7.09 -1.86
C ASN A 40 9.80 7.72 -1.03
N PHE A 41 8.93 6.95 -0.37
CA PHE A 41 7.86 7.53 0.47
C PHE A 41 8.24 7.52 1.95
N ALA A 42 7.93 8.60 2.68
CA ALA A 42 8.13 8.65 4.13
C ALA A 42 7.26 7.63 4.87
N VAL A 43 6.05 7.39 4.36
CA VAL A 43 5.07 6.42 4.89
C VAL A 43 4.61 5.50 3.76
N ASP A 44 4.25 4.26 4.09
CA ASP A 44 3.70 3.27 3.15
C ASP A 44 2.19 3.14 3.22
N SER A 45 1.50 3.86 4.10
CA SER A 45 0.05 3.76 4.19
C SER A 45 -0.63 5.05 4.60
N TRP A 46 -1.87 5.21 4.16
CA TRP A 46 -2.69 6.39 4.38
C TRP A 46 -4.11 5.98 4.72
N GLU A 47 -4.76 6.72 5.59
CA GLU A 47 -6.21 6.63 5.77
C GLU A 47 -6.91 7.38 4.65
N ILE A 48 -7.85 6.73 3.96
CA ILE A 48 -8.71 7.36 2.96
C ILE A 48 -10.17 7.12 3.36
N PRO A 49 -10.87 8.15 3.89
CA PRO A 49 -12.31 8.06 4.18
C PRO A 49 -13.15 7.78 2.94
N PRO A 50 -14.42 7.34 3.09
CA PRO A 50 -15.35 7.18 1.96
C PRO A 50 -15.43 8.42 1.06
N GLY A 51 -15.29 8.25 -0.24
CA GLY A 51 -15.25 9.33 -1.24
C GLY A 51 -13.94 10.12 -1.27
N GLY A 52 -12.99 9.82 -0.39
CA GLY A 52 -11.69 10.47 -0.31
C GLY A 52 -10.70 9.99 -1.37
N SER A 53 -9.59 10.72 -1.50
CA SER A 53 -8.46 10.29 -2.31
C SER A 53 -7.12 10.69 -1.70
N LYS A 54 -6.06 10.01 -2.13
CA LYS A 54 -4.68 10.31 -1.79
C LYS A 54 -3.82 10.28 -3.05
N THR A 55 -3.15 11.38 -3.35
CA THR A 55 -2.14 11.42 -4.41
C THR A 55 -0.74 11.40 -3.82
N VAL A 56 0.14 10.61 -4.42
CA VAL A 56 1.57 10.57 -4.13
C VAL A 56 2.36 10.75 -5.42
N SER A 57 3.45 11.52 -5.36
CA SER A 57 4.35 11.73 -6.50
C SER A 57 5.51 10.75 -6.43
N PHE A 58 5.88 10.16 -7.56
CA PHE A 58 7.01 9.26 -7.67
C PHE A 58 7.83 9.56 -8.93
N ASP A 59 9.12 9.26 -8.85
CA ASP A 59 10.02 9.27 -10.01
C ASP A 59 10.13 7.86 -10.59
N TYR A 60 10.50 6.91 -9.74
CA TYR A 60 10.73 5.52 -10.11
C TYR A 60 10.28 4.56 -9.01
N LEU A 61 9.61 3.48 -9.43
CA LEU A 61 9.07 2.41 -8.60
C LEU A 61 9.45 1.05 -9.22
N VAL A 62 9.89 0.09 -8.41
CA VAL A 62 10.23 -1.26 -8.87
C VAL A 62 9.48 -2.26 -8.05
N SER A 63 8.72 -3.15 -8.71
CA SER A 63 8.02 -4.25 -8.06
C SER A 63 7.24 -3.79 -6.83
N VAL A 64 6.52 -2.66 -6.98
CA VAL A 64 5.65 -2.12 -5.93
C VAL A 64 4.36 -2.89 -5.93
N ARG A 65 3.84 -3.17 -4.73
CA ARG A 65 2.53 -3.79 -4.53
C ARG A 65 1.63 -2.86 -3.76
N ILE A 66 0.44 -2.63 -4.28
CA ILE A 66 -0.54 -1.73 -3.72
C ILE A 66 -1.81 -2.51 -3.42
N TRP A 67 -2.23 -2.54 -2.15
CA TRP A 67 -3.52 -3.12 -1.74
C TRP A 67 -4.21 -2.21 -0.73
N ALA A 68 -5.49 -2.45 -0.48
CA ALA A 68 -6.23 -1.76 0.57
C ALA A 68 -6.44 -2.66 1.79
N ARG A 69 -6.18 -2.11 2.98
CA ARG A 69 -6.69 -2.70 4.23
C ARG A 69 -8.11 -2.22 4.46
N THR A 70 -8.99 -3.13 4.82
CA THR A 70 -10.43 -2.86 4.98
C THR A 70 -10.94 -3.32 6.34
N LYS A 71 -12.05 -2.73 6.79
CA LYS A 71 -12.68 -3.03 8.09
C LYS A 71 -11.70 -2.89 9.27
N CYS A 72 -10.87 -1.85 9.21
CA CYS A 72 -9.88 -1.60 10.22
C CYS A 72 -10.49 -0.91 11.45
N LYS A 73 -10.03 -1.30 12.63
CA LYS A 73 -10.40 -0.69 13.91
C LYS A 73 -9.13 -0.43 14.72
N MET A 74 -9.06 0.73 15.37
CA MET A 74 -8.09 0.96 16.43
C MET A 74 -8.49 0.14 17.65
N GLN A 75 -7.57 -0.67 18.17
CA GLN A 75 -7.81 -1.59 19.28
C GLN A 75 -6.75 -1.38 20.36
N SER A 76 -7.17 -1.46 21.62
CA SER A 76 -6.30 -1.40 22.80
C SER A 76 -6.83 -2.34 23.89
N PRO A 77 -6.03 -3.27 24.43
CA PRO A 77 -4.67 -3.58 23.98
C PRO A 77 -4.64 -4.21 22.57
N CYS A 78 -3.52 -4.07 21.87
CA CYS A 78 -3.35 -4.63 20.54
C CYS A 78 -3.43 -6.16 20.59
N PRO A 79 -4.32 -6.82 19.82
CA PRO A 79 -4.56 -8.27 19.95
C PRO A 79 -3.35 -9.15 19.62
N SER A 80 -2.45 -8.69 18.75
CA SER A 80 -1.26 -9.44 18.36
C SER A 80 -0.15 -9.36 19.39
N ASP A 81 -0.08 -8.27 20.15
CA ASP A 81 0.93 -8.03 21.18
C ASP A 81 0.49 -6.87 22.08
N ALA A 82 0.14 -7.17 23.33
CA ALA A 82 -0.35 -6.18 24.28
C ALA A 82 0.67 -5.06 24.60
N SER A 83 1.98 -5.30 24.41
CA SER A 83 3.04 -4.32 24.66
C SER A 83 3.00 -3.12 23.69
N ILE A 84 2.39 -3.30 22.52
CA ILE A 84 2.18 -2.25 21.51
C ILE A 84 1.18 -1.19 22.01
N GLY A 85 0.31 -1.54 22.98
CA GLY A 85 -0.73 -0.65 23.45
C GLY A 85 -1.86 -0.53 22.41
N THR A 86 -1.97 0.61 21.73
CA THR A 86 -3.04 0.82 20.75
C THR A 86 -2.55 0.54 19.34
N CYS A 87 -3.26 -0.29 18.57
CA CYS A 87 -2.90 -0.58 17.18
C CYS A 87 -4.11 -0.64 16.24
N LEU A 88 -3.90 -0.35 14.96
CA LEU A 88 -4.84 -0.58 13.88
C LEU A 88 -4.85 -2.07 13.55
N LYS A 89 -6.03 -2.70 13.58
CA LYS A 89 -6.23 -4.07 13.12
C LYS A 89 -7.32 -4.13 12.08
N CYS A 90 -7.00 -4.73 10.95
CA CYS A 90 -7.88 -4.88 9.81
C CYS A 90 -8.33 -6.34 9.65
N GLU A 91 -9.54 -6.53 9.12
CA GLU A 91 -10.03 -7.89 8.85
C GLU A 91 -9.42 -8.47 7.57
N SER A 92 -9.05 -7.61 6.61
CA SER A 92 -8.39 -7.98 5.35
C SER A 92 -7.26 -7.00 5.05
N GLY A 93 -6.18 -7.52 4.44
CA GLY A 93 -4.99 -6.76 4.06
C GLY A 93 -4.11 -6.35 5.24
N ASP A 94 -4.45 -6.73 6.47
CA ASP A 94 -3.74 -6.30 7.68
C ASP A 94 -2.25 -6.56 7.57
N CYS A 95 -1.42 -5.61 7.99
CA CYS A 95 0.02 -5.83 8.00
C CYS A 95 0.38 -6.48 9.35
N PRO A 96 0.95 -7.70 9.37
CA PRO A 96 1.24 -8.37 10.61
C PRO A 96 2.31 -7.59 11.38
N LEU A 97 1.91 -7.10 12.56
CA LEU A 97 2.80 -6.47 13.52
C LEU A 97 3.73 -7.54 14.10
N GLY A 98 5.00 -7.55 13.69
CA GLY A 98 6.03 -8.45 14.23
C GLY A 98 7.00 -7.69 15.12
N HIS A 99 7.06 -8.03 16.41
CA HIS A 99 7.79 -7.33 17.48
C HIS A 99 9.20 -6.81 17.10
N ASP A 100 9.95 -7.47 16.21
CA ASP A 100 11.32 -7.09 15.85
C ASP A 100 11.42 -5.96 14.81
N LYS A 101 10.36 -5.68 14.04
CA LYS A 101 10.35 -4.62 13.00
C LYS A 101 9.64 -3.33 13.44
N TYR A 102 8.88 -3.37 14.53
CA TYR A 102 8.10 -2.23 14.99
C TYR A 102 8.77 -1.61 16.21
N LYS A 103 8.97 -0.29 16.16
CA LYS A 103 9.47 0.44 17.33
C LYS A 103 8.36 0.47 18.37
N SER A 104 8.71 0.27 19.64
CA SER A 104 7.79 0.38 20.77
C SER A 104 6.99 1.71 20.67
N GLY A 105 5.67 1.63 20.65
CA GLY A 105 4.77 2.80 20.53
C GLY A 105 4.22 3.08 19.12
N GLU A 106 4.52 2.25 18.12
CA GLU A 106 3.89 2.37 16.79
C GLU A 106 2.49 1.73 16.74
N THR A 107 1.55 2.41 16.10
CA THR A 107 0.12 2.04 16.10
C THR A 107 -0.29 1.09 14.96
N GLY A 108 0.65 0.49 14.22
CA GLY A 108 0.34 -0.36 13.06
C GLY A 108 -0.30 0.37 11.87
N LEU A 109 -0.22 1.70 11.87
CA LEU A 109 -0.61 2.51 10.71
C LEU A 109 0.31 2.25 9.51
N TYR A 110 1.58 1.96 9.74
CA TYR A 110 2.58 1.70 8.69
C TYR A 110 2.93 0.22 8.64
N CYS A 111 3.21 -0.28 7.44
CA CYS A 111 3.43 -1.70 7.19
C CYS A 111 4.91 -2.09 7.16
N HIS A 112 5.83 -1.14 7.11
CA HIS A 112 7.28 -1.31 7.12
C HIS A 112 7.77 -2.42 6.19
N GLU A 113 7.22 -2.41 4.98
CA GLU A 113 7.53 -3.39 3.94
C GLU A 113 7.18 -4.84 4.26
N VAL A 114 6.27 -5.07 5.22
CA VAL A 114 5.68 -6.36 5.49
C VAL A 114 4.48 -6.56 4.56
N GLY A 115 4.40 -7.74 3.94
CA GLY A 115 3.25 -8.12 3.11
C GLY A 115 1.96 -8.20 3.92
N GLY A 116 0.83 -7.90 3.28
CA GLY A 116 -0.49 -7.96 3.91
C GLY A 116 -0.94 -9.39 4.23
N LEU A 117 -1.89 -9.50 5.15
CA LEU A 117 -2.61 -10.74 5.49
C LEU A 117 -3.84 -10.90 4.56
N PRO A 118 -3.87 -11.96 3.73
CA PRO A 118 -4.96 -12.22 2.78
C PRO A 118 -6.37 -12.33 3.38
N PRO A 119 -7.42 -12.25 2.54
CA PRO A 119 -7.40 -11.93 1.12
C PRO A 119 -7.35 -10.43 0.88
N PHE A 120 -6.77 -10.02 -0.26
CA PHE A 120 -6.86 -8.66 -0.79
C PHE A 120 -6.50 -8.66 -2.27
N ASP A 121 -7.09 -7.75 -3.04
CA ASP A 121 -6.69 -7.50 -4.42
C ASP A 121 -5.40 -6.65 -4.42
N ILE A 122 -4.46 -6.95 -5.32
CA ILE A 122 -3.19 -6.22 -5.46
C ILE A 122 -3.11 -5.53 -6.82
N PHE A 123 -2.61 -4.29 -6.83
CA PHE A 123 -2.08 -3.64 -8.04
C PHE A 123 -0.55 -3.68 -7.98
N GLU A 124 0.08 -4.31 -8.97
CA GLU A 124 1.54 -4.40 -9.08
C GLU A 124 2.04 -3.42 -10.13
N LEU A 125 3.17 -2.74 -9.85
CA LEU A 125 3.76 -1.76 -10.75
C LEU A 125 5.30 -1.81 -10.70
N THR A 126 5.89 -1.91 -11.87
CA THR A 126 7.31 -1.65 -12.12
C THR A 126 7.42 -0.59 -13.20
N THR A 127 7.97 0.57 -12.87
CA THR A 127 8.15 1.66 -13.83
C THR A 127 9.43 1.49 -14.62
N GLY A 128 9.43 1.90 -15.89
CA GLY A 128 10.65 1.93 -16.70
C GLY A 128 11.56 3.12 -16.37
N ARG A 129 12.85 3.02 -16.69
CA ARG A 129 13.79 4.18 -16.75
C ARG A 129 14.19 4.49 -18.19
N GLY A 130 14.50 5.75 -18.45
CA GLY A 130 15.15 6.19 -19.70
C GLY A 130 14.34 5.84 -20.96
N GLY A 131 13.01 5.96 -20.91
CA GLY A 131 12.13 5.62 -22.04
C GLY A 131 11.74 4.14 -22.13
N SER A 132 12.13 3.30 -21.16
CA SER A 132 11.62 1.94 -21.03
C SER A 132 10.15 1.93 -20.62
N ASN A 133 9.45 0.85 -20.92
CA ASN A 133 8.04 0.72 -20.55
C ASN A 133 7.88 0.45 -19.04
N ASP A 134 6.81 0.98 -18.47
CA ASP A 134 6.22 0.48 -17.24
C ASP A 134 5.54 -0.86 -17.49
N PHE A 135 5.53 -1.73 -16.49
CA PHE A 135 4.79 -2.98 -16.45
C PHE A 135 3.89 -2.98 -15.23
N TYR A 136 2.62 -3.30 -15.41
CA TYR A 136 1.64 -3.25 -14.32
C TYR A 136 0.50 -4.25 -14.52
N ASP A 137 -0.12 -4.66 -13.42
CA ASP A 137 -1.19 -5.64 -13.45
C ASP A 137 -2.06 -5.58 -12.19
N LEU A 138 -3.27 -6.15 -12.29
CA LEU A 138 -4.05 -6.50 -11.12
C LEU A 138 -3.78 -7.97 -10.79
N SER A 139 -3.72 -8.30 -9.51
CA SER A 139 -3.40 -9.64 -9.03
C SER A 139 -4.34 -10.06 -7.91
N ARG A 140 -4.82 -11.30 -8.03
CA ARG A 140 -5.64 -12.05 -7.06
C ARG A 140 -4.93 -13.31 -6.59
N VAL A 141 -3.61 -13.35 -6.76
CA VAL A 141 -2.74 -14.42 -6.26
C VAL A 141 -2.89 -14.59 -4.74
N ASP A 142 -3.13 -13.48 -4.04
CA ASP A 142 -3.41 -13.45 -2.59
C ASP A 142 -4.91 -13.42 -2.27
N GLY A 143 -5.77 -13.79 -3.22
CA GLY A 143 -7.22 -13.78 -3.07
C GLY A 143 -7.86 -12.45 -3.48
N SER A 144 -9.09 -12.23 -3.06
CA SER A 144 -9.87 -11.04 -3.44
C SER A 144 -10.91 -10.69 -2.38
N VAL A 145 -11.15 -9.40 -2.17
CA VAL A 145 -12.17 -8.88 -1.25
C VAL A 145 -13.14 -7.93 -1.93
N GLY A 146 -12.69 -7.19 -2.94
CA GLY A 146 -13.46 -6.05 -3.43
C GLY A 146 -13.21 -5.73 -4.89
N TYR A 147 -13.87 -4.65 -5.31
CA TYR A 147 -13.61 -4.09 -6.62
C TYR A 147 -12.29 -3.30 -6.56
N MET A 148 -11.45 -3.47 -7.58
CA MET A 148 -10.27 -2.63 -7.79
C MET A 148 -10.12 -2.33 -9.28
N SER A 149 -9.85 -1.08 -9.63
CA SER A 149 -9.52 -0.69 -11.00
C SER A 149 -8.35 0.27 -11.07
N VAL A 150 -7.61 0.19 -12.16
CA VAL A 150 -6.49 1.08 -12.46
C VAL A 150 -6.84 1.85 -13.73
N LYS A 151 -6.73 3.16 -13.66
CA LYS A 151 -6.78 4.05 -14.83
C LYS A 151 -5.39 4.61 -15.08
N VAL A 152 -4.90 4.46 -16.30
CA VAL A 152 -3.62 4.99 -16.76
C VAL A 152 -3.86 6.23 -17.59
N GLN A 153 -3.09 7.28 -17.33
CA GLN A 153 -3.25 8.60 -17.96
C GLN A 153 -1.91 9.34 -18.05
N ASN A 154 -1.89 10.46 -18.78
CA ASN A 154 -0.71 11.32 -18.93
C ASN A 154 0.57 10.57 -19.36
N TYR A 155 0.43 9.55 -20.21
CA TYR A 155 1.54 8.70 -20.64
C TYR A 155 2.17 9.17 -21.97
N SER A 156 3.46 8.86 -22.12
CA SER A 156 4.21 9.05 -23.36
C SER A 156 3.78 8.06 -24.45
N TYR A 157 4.05 8.40 -25.71
CA TYR A 157 3.82 7.47 -26.83
C TYR A 157 4.57 6.16 -26.62
N VAL A 158 3.83 5.05 -26.72
CA VAL A 158 4.40 3.70 -26.72
C VAL A 158 4.26 3.13 -28.13
N PRO A 159 5.35 2.66 -28.75
CA PRO A 159 5.28 1.97 -30.04
C PRO A 159 4.30 0.79 -29.95
N PRO A 160 3.53 0.51 -31.01
CA PRO A 160 2.67 -0.66 -31.04
C PRO A 160 3.48 -1.92 -30.76
N ILE A 161 3.02 -2.69 -29.76
CA ILE A 161 3.44 -4.07 -29.51
C ILE A 161 2.42 -5.01 -30.16
N ASP A 162 2.82 -6.25 -30.44
CA ASP A 162 2.01 -7.24 -31.15
C ASP A 162 0.61 -7.48 -30.52
N ASP A 163 0.42 -7.19 -29.24
CA ASP A 163 -0.89 -7.21 -28.58
C ASP A 163 -1.26 -5.84 -27.96
N SER A 164 -1.92 -5.01 -28.76
CA SER A 164 -2.39 -3.68 -28.33
C SER A 164 -3.45 -3.72 -27.22
N ARG A 165 -3.99 -4.90 -26.86
CA ARG A 165 -4.98 -5.05 -25.78
C ARG A 165 -4.38 -4.81 -24.39
N TYR A 166 -3.05 -4.81 -24.28
CA TYR A 166 -2.34 -4.61 -23.01
C TYR A 166 -1.58 -3.28 -22.97
N LEU A 167 -1.63 -2.50 -24.05
CA LEU A 167 -0.92 -1.23 -24.15
C LEU A 167 -1.74 -0.10 -23.54
N CYS A 168 -1.25 0.45 -22.42
CA CYS A 168 -1.82 1.59 -21.70
C CYS A 168 -3.33 1.44 -21.42
N LYS A 169 -3.78 0.22 -21.11
CA LYS A 169 -5.18 -0.07 -20.80
C LYS A 169 -5.45 0.00 -19.30
N ASN A 170 -6.74 0.04 -18.98
CA ASN A 170 -7.26 0.30 -17.66
C ASN A 170 -7.90 -0.97 -17.08
N PRO A 171 -7.14 -1.87 -16.44
CA PRO A 171 -7.71 -3.10 -15.90
C PRO A 171 -8.65 -2.81 -14.72
N SER A 172 -9.69 -3.64 -14.57
CA SER A 172 -10.70 -3.51 -13.50
C SER A 172 -11.28 -4.86 -13.05
N CYS A 173 -11.10 -5.23 -11.80
CA CYS A 173 -11.70 -6.46 -11.27
C CYS A 173 -12.93 -6.17 -10.42
N PRO A 174 -14.10 -6.77 -10.73
CA PRO A 174 -15.27 -6.70 -9.87
C PRO A 174 -15.09 -7.60 -8.63
N PRO A 175 -15.85 -7.37 -7.54
CA PRO A 175 -15.76 -8.21 -6.34
C PRO A 175 -15.95 -9.69 -6.70
N HIS A 176 -15.18 -10.57 -6.05
CA HIS A 176 -15.35 -12.01 -6.24
C HIS A 176 -16.68 -12.47 -5.62
N PRO A 177 -17.58 -13.12 -6.38
CA PRO A 177 -18.89 -13.47 -5.87
C PRO A 177 -18.82 -14.71 -4.98
N GLN A 178 -19.52 -14.67 -3.85
CA GLN A 178 -19.53 -15.74 -2.85
C GLN A 178 -19.86 -17.12 -3.46
N GLU A 179 -20.79 -17.18 -4.41
CA GLU A 179 -21.19 -18.43 -5.07
C GLU A 179 -20.05 -19.12 -5.83
N LEU A 180 -19.08 -18.35 -6.34
CA LEU A 180 -17.86 -18.85 -6.98
C LEU A 180 -16.70 -19.07 -6.02
N CYS A 181 -16.85 -18.72 -4.74
CA CYS A 181 -15.85 -19.00 -3.73
C CYS A 181 -16.15 -20.35 -3.05
N PRO A 182 -15.29 -21.37 -3.18
CA PRO A 182 -15.44 -22.61 -2.43
C PRO A 182 -15.51 -22.35 -0.93
N GLU A 183 -16.33 -23.12 -0.22
CA GLU A 183 -16.63 -22.96 1.20
C GLU A 183 -15.35 -22.90 2.06
N GLU A 184 -14.35 -23.71 1.73
CA GLU A 184 -13.04 -23.74 2.38
C GLU A 184 -12.19 -22.47 2.17
N LEU A 185 -12.54 -21.62 1.20
CA LEU A 185 -11.85 -20.37 0.89
C LEU A 185 -12.65 -19.11 1.29
N GLN A 186 -13.90 -19.27 1.72
CA GLN A 186 -14.77 -18.14 2.05
C GLN A 186 -14.31 -17.44 3.34
N LYS A 187 -14.16 -16.12 3.26
CA LYS A 187 -13.96 -15.26 4.42
C LYS A 187 -15.27 -14.56 4.79
N PHE A 188 -15.62 -14.67 6.06
CA PHE A 188 -16.76 -13.99 6.64
C PHE A 188 -16.33 -13.01 7.73
N ALA A 189 -17.10 -11.94 7.83
CA ALA A 189 -17.04 -10.97 8.91
C ALA A 189 -17.55 -11.56 10.22
N SER A 190 -17.32 -10.82 11.30
CA SER A 190 -17.93 -11.13 12.61
C SER A 190 -19.46 -11.07 12.60
N ASP A 191 -20.05 -10.26 11.71
CA ASP A 191 -21.50 -10.15 11.52
C ASP A 191 -22.09 -11.19 10.54
N GLY A 192 -21.26 -12.11 10.04
CA GLY A 192 -21.66 -13.14 9.07
C GLY A 192 -21.69 -12.66 7.61
N SER A 193 -21.41 -11.39 7.31
CA SER A 193 -21.32 -10.92 5.93
C SER A 193 -20.12 -11.51 5.20
N TYR A 194 -20.31 -11.91 3.94
CA TYR A 194 -19.23 -12.35 3.08
C TYR A 194 -18.26 -11.20 2.80
N GLN A 195 -16.95 -11.45 2.99
CA GLN A 195 -15.90 -10.43 2.82
C GLN A 195 -14.99 -10.66 1.64
N GLY A 196 -14.93 -11.89 1.13
CA GLY A 196 -14.01 -12.22 0.05
C GLY A 196 -13.62 -13.68 0.03
N CYS A 197 -12.75 -13.99 -0.91
CA CYS A 197 -12.25 -15.32 -1.17
C CYS A 197 -10.73 -15.34 -1.02
N TYR A 198 -10.22 -16.19 -0.13
CA TYR A 198 -8.80 -16.50 -0.12
C TYR A 198 -8.39 -17.22 -1.39
N SER A 199 -7.17 -17.00 -1.89
CA SER A 199 -6.58 -17.97 -2.80
C SER A 199 -6.26 -19.26 -2.04
N ILE A 200 -6.10 -20.36 -2.77
CA ILE A 200 -5.76 -21.64 -2.13
C ILE A 200 -4.43 -21.57 -1.37
N CYS A 201 -3.42 -20.87 -1.92
CA CYS A 201 -2.14 -20.70 -1.24
C CYS A 201 -2.30 -19.92 0.08
N SER A 202 -3.04 -18.80 0.04
CA SER A 202 -3.27 -18.00 1.23
C SER A 202 -4.06 -18.77 2.29
N ALA A 203 -5.13 -19.47 1.90
CA ALA A 203 -5.94 -20.25 2.83
C ALA A 203 -5.17 -21.43 3.45
N VAL A 204 -4.36 -22.13 2.66
CA VAL A 204 -3.52 -23.23 3.15
C VAL A 204 -2.46 -22.74 4.12
N ASN A 205 -1.99 -21.49 4.02
CA ASN A 205 -1.02 -20.91 4.95
C ASN A 205 -1.65 -20.18 6.15
N ASP A 206 -2.96 -19.91 6.13
CA ASP A 206 -3.69 -19.36 7.28
C ASP A 206 -4.14 -20.47 8.26
N GLU A 207 -3.63 -20.43 9.50
CA GLU A 207 -3.95 -21.42 10.54
C GLU A 207 -5.43 -21.43 10.92
N LYS A 208 -6.09 -20.27 10.95
CA LYS A 208 -7.52 -20.16 11.29
C LYS A 208 -8.38 -20.76 10.20
N MET A 209 -7.96 -20.64 8.93
CA MET A 209 -8.62 -21.29 7.81
C MET A 209 -8.43 -22.81 7.87
N ARG A 210 -7.19 -23.29 8.11
CA ARG A 210 -6.93 -24.73 8.31
C ARG A 210 -7.73 -25.32 9.47
N ALA A 211 -7.86 -24.61 10.59
CA ALA A 211 -8.63 -25.10 11.74
C ALA A 211 -10.12 -25.38 11.40
N LYS A 212 -10.66 -24.74 10.37
CA LYS A 212 -12.07 -24.86 9.96
C LYS A 212 -12.30 -25.81 8.78
N SER A 213 -11.25 -26.24 8.07
CA SER A 213 -11.38 -27.03 6.84
C SER A 213 -10.46 -28.24 6.83
N GLU A 214 -11.05 -29.42 6.69
CA GLU A 214 -10.30 -30.66 6.47
C GLU A 214 -9.50 -30.65 5.16
N ILE A 215 -10.08 -30.10 4.09
CA ILE A 215 -9.42 -30.00 2.78
C ILE A 215 -8.12 -29.20 2.92
N LEU A 216 -8.17 -28.04 3.58
CA LEU A 216 -6.98 -27.21 3.78
C LEU A 216 -5.92 -27.90 4.65
N ARG A 217 -6.33 -28.60 5.71
CA ARG A 217 -5.40 -29.39 6.56
C ARG A 217 -4.73 -30.50 5.76
N ASN A 218 -5.49 -31.19 4.91
CA ASN A 218 -4.99 -32.27 4.08
C ASN A 218 -4.03 -31.76 3.01
N ILE A 219 -4.29 -30.58 2.43
CA ILE A 219 -3.34 -29.94 1.50
C ILE A 219 -2.08 -29.48 2.22
N PHE A 220 -2.21 -28.93 3.43
CA PHE A 220 -1.05 -28.46 4.19
C PHE A 220 -0.08 -29.59 4.57
N ASN A 221 -0.63 -30.72 5.06
CA ASN A 221 0.16 -31.86 5.54
C ASN A 221 0.45 -32.90 4.45
N GLY A 222 -0.28 -32.85 3.34
CA GLY A 222 -0.25 -33.87 2.30
C GLY A 222 0.93 -33.73 1.35
N ARG A 223 1.16 -34.81 0.60
CA ARG A 223 2.21 -34.90 -0.42
C ARG A 223 1.60 -35.33 -1.75
N THR A 224 2.15 -34.82 -2.85
CA THR A 224 1.76 -35.21 -4.21
C THR A 224 2.13 -36.66 -4.46
N THR A 225 1.31 -37.42 -5.18
CA THR A 225 1.70 -38.75 -5.67
C THR A 225 2.35 -38.68 -7.05
N GLU A 226 2.01 -37.64 -7.82
CA GLU A 226 2.39 -37.44 -9.21
C GLU A 226 2.69 -35.97 -9.46
N VAL A 227 3.71 -35.68 -10.27
CA VAL A 227 4.07 -34.31 -10.68
C VAL A 227 4.29 -34.29 -12.18
N ARG A 228 3.72 -33.30 -12.88
CA ARG A 228 3.96 -33.11 -14.30
C ARG A 228 5.29 -32.41 -14.54
N ASP A 229 6.11 -32.98 -15.43
CA ASP A 229 7.36 -32.39 -15.87
C ASP A 229 7.17 -31.35 -16.96
N GLY A 230 8.29 -30.89 -17.51
CA GLY A 230 8.25 -29.75 -18.39
C GLY A 230 7.65 -29.93 -19.77
N GLN A 231 7.59 -31.18 -20.17
CA GLN A 231 7.05 -31.66 -21.42
C GLN A 231 5.63 -32.19 -21.22
N GLY A 232 5.07 -32.07 -20.01
CA GLY A 232 3.75 -32.57 -19.70
C GLY A 232 3.71 -34.03 -19.25
N ASN A 233 4.86 -34.70 -19.06
CA ASN A 233 4.90 -36.10 -18.63
C ASN A 233 4.72 -36.21 -17.13
N VAL A 234 3.90 -37.15 -16.69
CA VAL A 234 3.70 -37.42 -15.27
C VAL A 234 4.88 -38.22 -14.72
N ARG A 235 5.50 -37.74 -13.66
CA ARG A 235 6.58 -38.41 -12.93
C ARG A 235 6.16 -38.72 -11.50
N THR A 236 6.45 -39.93 -11.04
CA THR A 236 6.29 -40.34 -9.65
C THR A 236 7.52 -39.88 -8.85
N LYS A 237 7.55 -38.61 -8.45
CA LYS A 237 8.58 -38.10 -7.52
C LYS A 237 8.10 -38.39 -6.10
N GLY A 238 8.95 -38.99 -5.25
CA GLY A 238 8.62 -39.24 -3.84
C GLY A 238 8.03 -37.99 -3.19
N GLY A 239 6.75 -38.05 -2.84
CA GLY A 239 5.83 -36.91 -2.91
C GLY A 239 6.32 -35.59 -2.28
N LEU A 240 6.28 -34.52 -3.08
CA LEU A 240 6.57 -33.16 -2.61
C LEU A 240 5.37 -32.59 -1.84
N PRO A 241 5.57 -31.61 -0.94
CA PRO A 241 4.47 -31.04 -0.17
C PRO A 241 3.40 -30.40 -1.06
N LEU A 242 2.13 -30.77 -0.86
CA LEU A 242 1.00 -30.20 -1.59
C LEU A 242 0.85 -28.69 -1.35
N LYS A 243 1.20 -28.22 -0.14
CA LYS A 243 1.24 -26.78 0.17
C LYS A 243 2.17 -26.00 -0.76
N ASP A 244 3.30 -26.61 -1.14
CA ASP A 244 4.28 -25.95 -2.02
C ASP A 244 3.79 -25.98 -3.46
N LEU A 245 3.02 -27.01 -3.86
CA LEU A 245 2.39 -27.09 -5.17
C LEU A 245 1.35 -25.97 -5.35
N VAL A 246 0.41 -25.82 -4.42
CA VAL A 246 -0.66 -24.82 -4.53
C VAL A 246 -0.18 -23.38 -4.33
N CYS A 247 1.06 -23.20 -3.86
CA CYS A 247 1.73 -21.91 -3.70
C CYS A 247 2.82 -21.65 -4.74
N CYS A 248 3.11 -22.62 -5.61
CA CYS A 248 4.25 -22.57 -6.52
C CYS A 248 5.57 -22.21 -5.81
N ALA A 249 5.83 -22.84 -4.65
CA ALA A 249 6.98 -22.51 -3.80
C ALA A 249 8.20 -23.38 -4.13
N CYS A 250 9.42 -22.87 -3.87
CA CYS A 250 10.65 -23.64 -4.08
C CYS A 250 10.91 -24.70 -3.00
N GLY A 251 10.16 -24.67 -1.90
CA GLY A 251 10.49 -25.40 -0.67
C GLY A 251 11.52 -24.65 0.19
N GLU A 252 11.75 -25.13 1.42
CA GLU A 252 12.67 -24.49 2.36
C GLU A 252 14.14 -24.67 1.94
N GLY A 253 14.93 -23.59 1.99
CA GLY A 253 16.38 -23.60 1.81
C GLY A 253 16.88 -23.82 0.37
N ARG A 254 16.00 -23.78 -0.64
CA ARG A 254 16.34 -24.04 -2.04
C ARG A 254 16.54 -22.75 -2.81
N GLY A 255 17.64 -22.66 -3.56
CA GLY A 255 17.85 -21.58 -4.52
C GLY A 255 16.78 -21.66 -5.62
N GLY A 256 16.40 -20.53 -6.20
CA GLY A 256 15.31 -20.45 -7.17
C GLY A 256 15.44 -21.39 -8.39
N CYS A 257 14.56 -21.18 -9.37
CA CYS A 257 14.37 -22.12 -10.48
C CYS A 257 15.57 -22.62 -11.26
N GLU A 258 16.62 -21.81 -11.33
CA GLU A 258 17.74 -22.05 -12.23
C GLU A 258 18.95 -22.67 -11.51
N VAL A 259 18.88 -22.84 -10.18
CA VAL A 259 20.07 -23.19 -9.38
C VAL A 259 19.91 -24.46 -8.54
N ASP A 260 18.72 -25.07 -8.48
CA ASP A 260 18.48 -26.26 -7.66
C ASP A 260 17.54 -27.29 -8.32
N HIS A 261 18.10 -28.46 -8.66
CA HIS A 261 17.37 -29.65 -9.12
C HIS A 261 16.47 -30.27 -8.06
N ASN A 262 16.58 -29.79 -6.82
CA ASN A 262 15.69 -30.17 -5.75
C ASN A 262 14.55 -29.17 -5.57
N SER A 263 14.57 -27.96 -6.15
CA SER A 263 13.46 -26.99 -6.01
C SER A 263 12.07 -27.64 -6.20
N HIS A 264 11.07 -27.27 -5.39
CA HIS A 264 9.77 -27.94 -5.40
C HIS A 264 8.95 -27.58 -6.64
N PHE A 265 8.28 -26.43 -6.65
CA PHE A 265 7.35 -26.04 -7.72
C PHE A 265 7.51 -24.58 -8.17
N CYS A 266 8.60 -23.89 -7.86
CA CYS A 266 8.69 -22.45 -8.14
C CYS A 266 8.96 -22.05 -9.59
N CYS A 267 8.91 -23.00 -10.52
CA CYS A 267 9.23 -22.73 -11.92
C CYS A 267 8.00 -22.61 -12.78
N SER A 268 8.04 -21.59 -13.64
CA SER A 268 6.99 -21.35 -14.61
C SER A 268 6.84 -22.57 -15.51
N PRO A 269 5.61 -23.07 -15.72
CA PRO A 269 5.39 -24.15 -16.66
C PRO A 269 5.56 -23.71 -18.12
N TYR A 270 5.64 -22.40 -18.39
CA TYR A 270 5.57 -21.83 -19.73
C TYR A 270 6.91 -21.36 -20.31
N ILE A 271 8.00 -21.46 -19.55
CA ILE A 271 9.33 -21.15 -20.06
C ILE A 271 9.92 -22.42 -20.71
N PRO A 272 10.19 -22.41 -22.03
CA PRO A 272 10.62 -23.60 -22.77
C PRO A 272 12.14 -23.86 -22.66
N HIS A 273 12.91 -22.88 -22.18
CA HIS A 273 14.38 -22.92 -22.18
C HIS A 273 14.99 -23.48 -20.90
N TYR A 274 14.18 -23.99 -19.98
CA TYR A 274 14.74 -24.68 -18.83
C TYR A 274 15.46 -25.94 -19.29
N ASP A 275 16.68 -26.15 -18.81
CA ASP A 275 17.26 -27.48 -18.83
C ASP A 275 16.49 -28.34 -17.83
N LEU A 276 15.61 -29.17 -18.36
CA LEU A 276 14.68 -29.98 -17.58
C LEU A 276 15.38 -31.15 -16.86
N SER A 277 16.70 -31.31 -17.05
CA SER A 277 17.53 -32.17 -16.22
C SER A 277 17.95 -31.52 -14.88
N VAL A 278 17.87 -30.19 -14.77
CA VAL A 278 18.28 -29.43 -13.57
C VAL A 278 17.15 -28.67 -12.87
N VAL A 279 15.93 -28.65 -13.41
CA VAL A 279 14.77 -28.05 -12.73
C VAL A 279 14.14 -29.06 -11.76
N GLY A 280 13.99 -28.65 -10.50
CA GLY A 280 13.43 -29.52 -9.47
C GLY A 280 11.93 -29.74 -9.56
N GLY A 281 11.16 -28.77 -10.05
CA GLY A 281 9.77 -28.95 -10.42
C GLY A 281 9.05 -27.65 -10.77
N ARG A 282 7.92 -27.79 -11.47
CA ARG A 282 7.18 -26.67 -12.07
C ARG A 282 5.76 -26.64 -11.55
N CYS A 283 5.19 -25.44 -11.42
CA CYS A 283 3.84 -25.30 -10.91
C CYS A 283 2.83 -25.33 -12.06
N PHE A 284 1.97 -26.33 -12.08
CA PHE A 284 0.80 -26.38 -12.94
C PHE A 284 -0.43 -26.31 -12.06
N HIS A 285 -1.27 -25.28 -12.26
CA HIS A 285 -2.48 -25.14 -11.45
C HIS A 285 -3.54 -26.22 -11.74
N GLU A 286 -3.39 -26.94 -12.85
CA GLU A 286 -4.21 -28.08 -13.24
C GLU A 286 -3.96 -29.31 -12.37
N ASP A 287 -2.74 -29.45 -11.84
CA ASP A 287 -2.32 -30.55 -10.97
C ASP A 287 -2.72 -30.30 -9.50
N TRP A 288 -3.27 -29.13 -9.18
CA TRP A 288 -3.73 -28.81 -7.84
C TRP A 288 -4.91 -29.69 -7.42
N PRO A 289 -5.05 -29.99 -6.11
CA PRO A 289 -6.26 -30.57 -5.56
C PRO A 289 -7.50 -29.80 -6.00
N LYS A 290 -8.62 -30.50 -6.19
CA LYS A 290 -9.88 -29.86 -6.58
C LYS A 290 -10.56 -29.20 -5.37
N PRO A 291 -11.38 -28.16 -5.62
CA PRO A 291 -12.33 -27.65 -4.64
C PRO A 291 -13.25 -28.74 -4.09
N ASN A 292 -13.88 -28.47 -2.95
CA ASN A 292 -14.84 -29.40 -2.35
C ASN A 292 -15.94 -29.83 -3.33
N ALA A 293 -16.45 -31.06 -3.15
CA ALA A 293 -17.40 -31.66 -4.08
C ALA A 293 -18.74 -30.91 -4.18
N ASN A 294 -19.19 -30.27 -3.09
CA ASN A 294 -20.44 -29.50 -3.11
C ASN A 294 -20.31 -28.23 -3.95
N PHE A 295 -19.19 -27.52 -3.83
CA PHE A 295 -18.84 -26.41 -4.72
C PHE A 295 -18.78 -26.89 -6.18
N MET A 296 -18.04 -27.97 -6.44
CA MET A 296 -17.86 -28.49 -7.79
C MET A 296 -19.20 -28.84 -8.43
N ASN A 297 -20.07 -29.54 -7.70
CA ASN A 297 -21.41 -29.89 -8.16
C ASN A 297 -22.25 -28.63 -8.42
N ARG A 298 -22.25 -27.66 -7.49
CA ARG A 298 -23.00 -26.40 -7.64
C ARG A 298 -22.59 -25.65 -8.90
N ILE A 299 -21.29 -25.49 -9.14
CA ILE A 299 -20.80 -24.76 -10.31
C ILE A 299 -21.04 -25.53 -11.60
N GLN A 300 -20.82 -26.85 -11.61
CA GLN A 300 -21.05 -27.68 -12.79
C GLN A 300 -22.52 -27.68 -13.24
N ASN A 301 -23.46 -27.53 -12.30
CA ASN A 301 -24.89 -27.43 -12.59
C ASN A 301 -25.37 -25.98 -12.86
N ASN A 302 -24.50 -24.99 -12.72
CA ASN A 302 -24.82 -23.59 -13.02
C ASN A 302 -24.46 -23.28 -14.48
N GLN A 303 -25.48 -23.19 -15.34
CA GLN A 303 -25.31 -22.96 -16.78
C GLN A 303 -24.51 -21.68 -17.07
N TYR A 304 -24.82 -20.57 -16.39
CA TYR A 304 -24.14 -19.29 -16.62
C TYR A 304 -22.64 -19.39 -16.36
N TRP A 305 -22.24 -19.96 -15.22
CA TRP A 305 -20.83 -20.09 -14.89
C TRP A 305 -20.11 -21.05 -15.82
N MET A 306 -20.71 -22.20 -16.14
CA MET A 306 -20.08 -23.17 -17.04
C MET A 306 -19.91 -22.63 -18.47
N GLU A 307 -20.88 -21.87 -18.99
CA GLU A 307 -20.75 -21.17 -20.27
C GLU A 307 -19.60 -20.17 -20.23
N ARG A 308 -19.44 -19.44 -19.12
CA ARG A 308 -18.36 -18.47 -18.94
C ARG A 308 -16.98 -19.12 -18.79
N PHE A 309 -16.86 -20.22 -18.04
CA PHE A 309 -15.61 -21.00 -17.98
C PHE A 309 -15.23 -21.52 -19.37
N LYS A 310 -16.21 -22.07 -20.11
CA LYS A 310 -16.00 -22.60 -21.47
C LYS A 310 -15.57 -21.51 -22.45
N SER A 311 -16.19 -20.32 -22.42
CA SER A 311 -15.85 -19.23 -23.34
C SER A 311 -14.43 -18.69 -23.13
N LEU A 312 -13.89 -18.85 -21.93
CA LEU A 312 -12.51 -18.48 -21.59
C LEU A 312 -11.52 -19.66 -21.71
N GLY A 313 -11.98 -20.86 -22.08
CA GLY A 313 -11.12 -22.05 -22.17
C GLY A 313 -10.60 -22.53 -20.80
N LEU A 314 -11.33 -22.24 -19.72
CA LEU A 314 -10.92 -22.54 -18.35
C LEU A 314 -11.60 -23.81 -17.83
N GLN A 315 -10.87 -24.61 -17.05
CA GLN A 315 -11.42 -25.68 -16.23
C GLN A 315 -11.64 -25.19 -14.79
N VAL A 316 -12.69 -25.68 -14.11
CA VAL A 316 -12.98 -25.31 -12.72
C VAL A 316 -11.90 -25.87 -11.77
N ASN A 317 -11.14 -24.96 -11.16
CA ASN A 317 -10.10 -25.18 -10.15
C ASN A 317 -9.87 -23.90 -9.33
N TYR A 318 -9.07 -23.97 -8.27
CA TYR A 318 -8.83 -22.84 -7.36
C TYR A 318 -8.20 -21.58 -7.98
N ALA A 319 -7.44 -21.69 -9.09
CA ALA A 319 -6.94 -20.50 -9.79
C ALA A 319 -8.05 -19.89 -10.68
N SER A 320 -8.69 -20.74 -11.48
CA SER A 320 -9.68 -20.35 -12.49
C SER A 320 -10.91 -19.64 -11.91
N ILE A 321 -11.29 -19.89 -10.64
CA ILE A 321 -12.41 -19.18 -10.00
C ILE A 321 -12.15 -17.68 -9.92
N PHE A 322 -10.90 -17.23 -9.90
CA PHE A 322 -10.55 -15.80 -9.94
C PHE A 322 -10.49 -15.31 -11.38
N LYS A 323 -9.88 -16.08 -12.28
CA LYS A 323 -9.73 -15.72 -13.70
C LYS A 323 -11.07 -15.59 -14.42
N VAL A 324 -12.04 -16.45 -14.12
CA VAL A 324 -13.39 -16.38 -14.72
C VAL A 324 -14.09 -15.07 -14.35
N VAL A 325 -13.86 -14.55 -13.14
CA VAL A 325 -14.45 -13.29 -12.66
C VAL A 325 -13.69 -12.09 -13.21
N CYS A 326 -12.37 -12.12 -13.15
CA CYS A 326 -11.51 -11.07 -13.66
C CYS A 326 -10.44 -11.64 -14.61
N PRO A 327 -10.75 -11.78 -15.92
CA PRO A 327 -9.81 -12.32 -16.91
C PRO A 327 -8.54 -11.48 -17.09
N GLN A 328 -8.58 -10.22 -16.63
CA GLN A 328 -7.50 -9.23 -16.72
C GLN A 328 -6.62 -9.14 -15.47
N ALA A 329 -6.83 -10.02 -14.49
CA ALA A 329 -5.95 -10.13 -13.34
C ALA A 329 -5.19 -11.44 -13.34
N TYR A 330 -4.04 -11.45 -12.68
CA TYR A 330 -3.40 -12.68 -12.29
C TYR A 330 -4.25 -13.43 -11.26
N SER A 331 -4.44 -14.71 -11.49
CA SER A 331 -5.20 -15.62 -10.63
C SER A 331 -4.32 -16.60 -9.85
N TRP A 332 -3.06 -16.74 -10.25
CA TRP A 332 -2.01 -17.53 -9.60
C TRP A 332 -0.62 -17.08 -10.10
N GLN A 333 0.46 -17.60 -9.50
CA GLN A 333 1.83 -17.07 -9.60
C GLN A 333 2.42 -17.04 -11.03
N PHE A 334 2.08 -18.00 -11.88
CA PHE A 334 2.53 -18.03 -13.28
C PHE A 334 1.38 -17.98 -14.27
N ASP A 335 0.28 -17.32 -13.89
CA ASP A 335 -0.82 -17.03 -14.80
C ASP A 335 -0.31 -16.29 -16.05
N ASP A 336 -1.08 -16.36 -17.13
CA ASP A 336 -0.64 -15.98 -18.46
C ASP A 336 -0.13 -14.53 -18.55
N PHE A 337 0.83 -14.28 -19.44
CA PHE A 337 1.33 -12.92 -19.73
C PHE A 337 0.25 -11.96 -20.26
N LYS A 338 -0.98 -12.46 -20.46
CA LYS A 338 -2.18 -11.72 -20.86
C LYS A 338 -2.87 -10.99 -19.69
N SER A 339 -2.23 -10.93 -18.52
CA SER A 339 -2.64 -10.07 -17.40
C SER A 339 -1.64 -8.94 -17.09
N THR A 340 -0.47 -8.88 -17.75
CA THR A 340 0.47 -7.75 -17.61
C THR A 340 0.28 -6.73 -18.71
N TYR A 341 0.08 -5.48 -18.28
CA TYR A 341 -0.05 -4.30 -19.10
C TYR A 341 1.26 -3.56 -19.20
N GLN A 342 1.42 -2.81 -20.29
CA GLN A 342 2.60 -1.99 -20.54
C GLN A 342 2.19 -0.56 -20.84
N CYS A 343 2.90 0.41 -20.28
CA CYS A 343 2.75 1.81 -20.66
C CYS A 343 4.08 2.56 -20.51
N ARG A 344 4.12 3.89 -20.60
CA ARG A 344 5.37 4.65 -20.50
C ARG A 344 5.13 6.03 -19.89
N ASP A 345 5.97 6.40 -18.93
CA ASP A 345 5.93 7.71 -18.25
C ASP A 345 4.53 8.09 -17.77
N SER A 346 3.80 7.12 -17.22
CA SER A 346 2.36 7.26 -16.96
C SER A 346 2.05 7.71 -15.55
N ASP A 347 0.94 8.44 -15.41
CA ASP A 347 0.23 8.60 -14.16
C ASP A 347 -0.79 7.47 -13.98
N TYR A 348 -1.05 7.09 -12.73
CA TYR A 348 -1.95 5.99 -12.39
C TYR A 348 -3.01 6.46 -11.39
N THR A 349 -4.23 5.97 -11.56
CA THR A 349 -5.32 6.13 -10.59
C THR A 349 -5.85 4.76 -10.18
N VAL A 350 -5.65 4.38 -8.92
CA VAL A 350 -6.16 3.15 -8.31
C VAL A 350 -7.47 3.47 -7.60
N THR A 351 -8.56 2.82 -7.97
CA THR A 351 -9.87 3.02 -7.35
C THR A 351 -10.33 1.75 -6.65
N PHE A 352 -10.60 1.86 -5.36
CA PHE A 352 -11.21 0.80 -4.54
C PHE A 352 -12.73 0.94 -4.58
N CYS A 353 -13.46 -0.17 -4.68
CA CYS A 353 -14.94 -0.21 -4.69
C CYS A 353 -15.65 0.56 -5.83
N GLY A 354 -14.98 0.85 -6.95
CA GLY A 354 -15.48 1.69 -8.04
C GLY A 354 -16.46 1.08 -9.06
N GLY A 355 -17.13 -0.04 -8.77
CA GLY A 355 -18.17 -0.58 -9.64
C GLY A 355 -19.54 0.06 -9.36
N SER A 356 -20.33 0.39 -10.39
CA SER A 356 -21.72 0.84 -10.18
C SER A 356 -22.47 -0.15 -9.28
N PRO A 357 -23.15 0.30 -8.21
CA PRO A 357 -23.99 -0.59 -7.43
C PRO A 357 -25.09 -1.14 -8.32
N GLY A 358 -25.20 -2.47 -8.42
CA GLY A 358 -26.44 -3.10 -8.87
C GLY A 358 -27.62 -2.61 -8.01
N PRO A 359 -28.86 -2.64 -8.52
CA PRO A 359 -30.00 -2.01 -7.85
C PRO A 359 -30.19 -2.62 -6.46
N SER A 360 -30.00 -1.80 -5.44
CA SER A 360 -30.38 -2.14 -4.06
C SER A 360 -31.91 -2.20 -3.94
N PRO A 361 -32.47 -3.11 -3.12
CA PRO A 361 -33.90 -3.14 -2.83
C PRO A 361 -34.36 -1.79 -2.23
N PRO A 362 -35.63 -1.37 -2.45
CA PRO A 362 -36.10 -0.05 -2.06
C PRO A 362 -36.07 0.11 -0.53
N ALA A 363 -35.47 1.20 -0.07
CA ALA A 363 -35.45 1.58 1.34
C ALA A 363 -36.85 2.03 1.80
N PRO A 364 -37.23 1.77 3.07
CA PRO A 364 -38.45 2.33 3.64
C PRO A 364 -38.36 3.87 3.77
N PRO A 365 -39.49 4.59 3.70
CA PRO A 365 -39.48 6.06 3.67
C PRO A 365 -38.95 6.64 4.98
N SER A 366 -38.04 7.60 4.85
CA SER A 366 -37.42 8.30 5.99
C SER A 366 -38.32 9.44 6.52
N PRO A 367 -38.31 9.73 7.83
CA PRO A 367 -39.02 10.88 8.39
C PRO A 367 -38.39 12.22 7.97
N PRO A 368 -39.15 13.34 7.97
CA PRO A 368 -38.69 14.62 7.45
C PRO A 368 -37.59 15.25 8.30
N ALA A 369 -36.60 15.83 7.61
CA ALA A 369 -35.42 16.45 8.23
C ALA A 369 -35.76 17.79 8.94
N PRO A 370 -35.09 18.12 10.05
CA PRO A 370 -35.21 19.43 10.69
C PRO A 370 -34.47 20.53 9.88
N PRO A 371 -34.88 21.80 10.01
CA PRO A 371 -34.31 22.91 9.23
C PRO A 371 -32.88 23.28 9.67
N SER A 372 -32.05 23.65 8.69
CA SER A 372 -30.65 24.00 8.85
C SER A 372 -30.43 25.41 9.44
N PRO A 373 -29.36 25.63 10.24
CA PRO A 373 -29.02 26.95 10.77
C PRO A 373 -28.31 27.85 9.71
N PRO A 374 -28.36 29.19 9.86
CA PRO A 374 -27.81 30.13 8.89
C PRO A 374 -26.28 30.29 8.99
N ALA A 375 -25.64 30.60 7.86
CA ALA A 375 -24.20 30.79 7.73
C ALA A 375 -23.71 32.09 8.41
N PRO A 376 -22.53 32.12 9.06
CA PRO A 376 -21.93 33.35 9.54
C PRO A 376 -21.12 34.04 8.43
N GLY A 377 -21.42 35.32 8.19
CA GLY A 377 -20.53 36.26 7.49
C GLY A 377 -19.56 36.96 8.46
N GLY A 378 -18.43 37.46 7.95
CA GLY A 378 -17.49 38.28 8.71
C GLY A 378 -16.38 38.89 7.87
N ASP A 379 -16.18 40.20 8.01
CA ASP A 379 -15.27 41.10 7.28
C ASP A 379 -13.76 40.96 7.65
N CYS A 380 -12.85 41.44 6.78
CA CYS A 380 -11.38 41.48 6.99
C CYS A 380 -10.82 42.92 7.15
N PRO A 381 -9.99 43.24 8.17
CA PRO A 381 -9.29 44.53 8.30
C PRO A 381 -7.82 44.54 7.79
N SER A 382 -7.26 45.73 7.54
CA SER A 382 -5.95 46.00 6.88
C SER A 382 -4.70 46.03 7.80
N SER A 383 -3.52 45.92 7.18
CA SER A 383 -2.24 45.41 7.70
C SER A 383 -1.23 46.43 8.29
N SER A 384 -1.50 47.07 9.43
CA SER A 384 -0.52 48.02 10.02
C SER A 384 -0.28 47.96 11.54
N GLY A 385 -0.37 46.78 12.19
CA GLY A 385 -0.21 46.70 13.65
C GLY A 385 0.36 45.41 14.27
N CYS A 386 1.28 44.69 13.64
CA CYS A 386 1.68 43.34 14.09
C CYS A 386 3.01 43.24 14.84
N TRP A 387 3.15 43.93 15.98
CA TRP A 387 4.37 43.79 16.81
C TRP A 387 4.13 43.43 18.28
N THR A 388 2.89 43.26 18.73
CA THR A 388 2.59 42.84 20.11
C THR A 388 1.31 42.00 20.20
N CYS A 389 1.39 40.82 20.83
CA CYS A 389 0.23 39.96 21.13
C CYS A 389 -0.10 39.97 22.64
N PRO A 390 -1.37 39.80 23.03
CA PRO A 390 -1.77 39.65 24.43
C PRO A 390 -1.16 38.41 25.10
N SER A 391 -1.01 38.45 26.44
CA SER A 391 -0.46 37.33 27.22
C SER A 391 -1.23 36.03 26.96
N GLY A 392 -0.51 34.94 26.68
CA GLY A 392 -1.06 33.62 26.37
C GLY A 392 -1.27 33.32 24.88
N LYS A 393 -0.95 34.26 23.98
CA LYS A 393 -1.02 34.10 22.52
C LYS A 393 0.33 34.27 21.85
N VAL A 394 0.53 33.59 20.71
CA VAL A 394 1.76 33.61 19.92
C VAL A 394 1.50 34.28 18.56
N HIS A 395 2.47 35.07 18.10
CA HIS A 395 2.42 35.78 16.83
C HIS A 395 2.71 34.83 15.65
N TRP A 396 1.95 34.93 14.55
CA TRP A 396 2.06 34.06 13.38
C TRP A 396 1.93 34.85 12.06
N TYR A 397 2.61 34.40 11.00
CA TYR A 397 2.58 35.00 9.66
C TYR A 397 2.10 33.98 8.61
N ASP A 398 1.35 34.44 7.61
CA ASP A 398 0.88 33.69 6.44
C ASP A 398 -0.21 32.64 6.72
N VAL A 399 -1.44 33.10 7.01
CA VAL A 399 -2.62 32.26 7.25
C VAL A 399 -3.52 32.25 6.01
N TYR A 400 -3.66 31.08 5.37
CA TYR A 400 -4.68 30.84 4.35
C TYR A 400 -5.91 30.21 5.01
N ALA A 401 -6.93 31.03 5.27
CA ALA A 401 -8.26 30.55 5.64
C ALA A 401 -9.25 30.84 4.49
N ASP A 402 -10.14 29.88 4.24
CA ASP A 402 -11.10 29.91 3.15
C ASP A 402 -11.95 31.19 3.15
N GLY A 403 -11.89 31.95 2.05
CA GLY A 403 -12.77 33.10 1.80
C GLY A 403 -12.10 34.41 1.35
N CYS A 404 -10.78 34.50 1.19
CA CYS A 404 -10.11 35.72 0.69
C CYS A 404 -9.00 35.45 -0.34
N ASN A 405 -8.90 36.31 -1.37
CA ASN A 405 -7.99 36.21 -2.53
C ASN A 405 -6.47 36.27 -2.15
N PRO A 406 -5.53 35.63 -2.88
CA PRO A 406 -4.23 35.19 -2.36
C PRO A 406 -3.05 36.12 -2.70
N THR A 407 -3.16 37.44 -2.52
CA THR A 407 -1.98 38.33 -2.71
C THR A 407 -1.83 39.33 -1.57
N GLY A 408 -0.89 39.05 -0.66
CA GLY A 408 -0.40 39.96 0.38
C GLY A 408 -0.19 39.29 1.74
N ASP A 409 0.99 39.51 2.31
CA ASP A 409 1.42 39.05 3.63
C ASP A 409 0.48 39.53 4.76
N ARG A 410 -0.03 38.59 5.57
CA ARG A 410 -0.90 38.86 6.75
C ARG A 410 -0.42 38.13 8.00
N CYS A 411 -0.66 38.74 9.16
CA CYS A 411 -0.25 38.30 10.50
C CYS A 411 -1.44 38.11 11.46
N ALA A 412 -1.33 37.21 12.44
CA ALA A 412 -2.36 36.95 13.46
C ALA A 412 -1.75 36.59 14.83
N CYS A 413 -2.50 36.83 15.92
CA CYS A 413 -2.17 36.38 17.28
C CYS A 413 -3.05 35.18 17.67
N MET A 414 -2.45 34.01 17.90
CA MET A 414 -3.17 32.74 18.11
C MET A 414 -2.97 32.16 19.51
N ASP A 415 -3.98 31.45 20.02
CA ASP A 415 -3.88 30.73 21.30
C ASP A 415 -3.04 29.45 21.16
N VAL A 416 -2.12 29.21 22.11
CA VAL A 416 -1.19 28.05 22.15
C VAL A 416 -1.87 26.68 21.94
N PRO A 417 -3.09 26.40 22.45
CA PRO A 417 -3.74 25.10 22.26
C PRO A 417 -4.08 24.77 20.79
N GLN A 418 -4.19 25.75 19.90
CA GLN A 418 -4.47 25.49 18.48
C GLN A 418 -3.22 25.03 17.70
N ILE A 419 -2.01 25.40 18.17
CA ILE A 419 -0.74 24.91 17.62
C ILE A 419 -0.52 23.44 18.03
N LEU A 420 -0.90 23.06 19.25
CA LEU A 420 -0.77 21.70 19.78
C LEU A 420 -1.87 20.74 19.27
N ALA A 421 -3.01 21.25 18.81
CA ALA A 421 -4.07 20.46 18.19
C ALA A 421 -3.84 20.15 16.69
N GLY A 422 -2.65 20.45 16.15
CA GLY A 422 -2.22 20.01 14.82
C GLY A 422 -2.98 20.60 13.64
N ARG A 423 -3.74 21.70 13.83
CA ARG A 423 -4.50 22.34 12.74
C ARG A 423 -3.65 23.25 11.83
N ILE A 424 -2.34 23.38 12.08
CA ILE A 424 -1.37 24.04 11.20
C ILE A 424 -0.12 23.17 11.11
N LYS A 425 0.36 22.90 9.88
CA LYS A 425 1.68 22.29 9.66
C LYS A 425 2.73 23.39 9.56
N ILE A 426 3.70 23.37 10.47
CA ILE A 426 4.93 24.14 10.33
C ILE A 426 5.75 23.48 9.23
N ASN A 427 5.88 24.13 8.08
CA ASN A 427 6.97 23.86 7.15
C ASN A 427 7.22 25.11 6.31
N GLN A 428 8.51 25.45 6.18
CA GLN A 428 9.12 26.48 5.33
C GLN A 428 9.22 27.89 5.94
N CYS A 429 10.15 28.04 6.89
CA CYS A 429 10.98 29.26 6.88
C CYS A 429 11.86 29.19 5.62
N PRO A 430 11.88 30.22 4.77
CA PRO A 430 12.85 30.35 3.68
C PRO A 430 14.30 30.33 4.21
N GLN A 431 15.21 29.78 3.41
CA GLN A 431 16.65 29.85 3.65
C GLN A 431 17.17 31.28 3.51
N ASP A 432 18.32 31.51 4.16
CA ASP A 432 19.25 32.65 4.08
C ASP A 432 19.00 33.86 4.98
N HIS A 433 19.52 33.78 6.21
CA HIS A 433 20.30 34.87 6.80
C HIS A 433 21.51 34.31 7.58
N PRO A 434 22.78 34.60 7.19
CA PRO A 434 23.95 33.92 7.77
C PRO A 434 24.43 34.39 9.15
N ASN A 435 23.84 35.40 9.79
CA ASN A 435 24.39 35.94 11.04
C ASN A 435 23.25 36.41 11.96
N ASP A 436 22.98 35.67 13.04
CA ASP A 436 22.47 36.15 14.35
C ASP A 436 21.66 35.06 15.10
N CYS A 437 22.35 34.07 15.67
CA CYS A 437 21.79 33.25 16.78
C CYS A 437 22.40 33.67 18.13
N TRP A 438 22.46 34.98 18.45
CA TRP A 438 23.18 35.45 19.65
C TRP A 438 22.33 36.15 20.72
N ALA A 439 21.00 36.29 20.59
CA ALA A 439 20.19 36.79 21.71
C ALA A 439 18.71 36.38 21.63
N CYS A 440 18.21 35.71 22.67
CA CYS A 440 16.78 35.65 22.96
C CYS A 440 16.40 36.88 23.82
N PRO A 441 15.28 37.58 23.56
CA PRO A 441 14.82 38.68 24.40
C PRO A 441 14.58 38.21 25.85
N ASN A 442 14.87 39.07 26.83
CA ASN A 442 14.53 38.90 28.25
C ASN A 442 15.18 37.73 29.02
N GLY A 443 16.36 37.25 28.60
CA GLY A 443 17.15 36.29 29.39
C GLY A 443 16.62 34.84 29.36
N ASN A 444 15.92 34.47 28.29
CA ASN A 444 15.48 33.10 28.04
C ASN A 444 16.66 32.17 27.67
N PRO A 445 16.70 30.91 28.14
CA PRO A 445 17.80 29.99 27.88
C PRO A 445 17.83 29.46 26.42
N HIS A 446 19.04 29.33 25.89
CA HIS A 446 19.36 28.86 24.54
C HIS A 446 19.60 27.34 24.49
N TRP A 447 19.15 26.64 23.43
CA TRP A 447 19.36 25.19 23.24
C TRP A 447 19.95 24.86 21.86
N TRP A 448 20.85 23.86 21.83
CA TRP A 448 21.55 23.35 20.64
C TRP A 448 21.54 21.81 20.60
N ASP A 449 21.19 21.26 19.43
CA ASP A 449 21.39 19.88 18.89
C ASP A 449 21.52 18.69 19.88
N ILE A 450 20.60 17.72 19.77
CA ILE A 450 20.86 16.33 20.18
C ILE A 450 20.25 15.34 19.15
N TYR A 451 20.92 15.11 18.02
CA TYR A 451 21.47 13.80 17.55
C TYR A 451 21.73 13.79 16.03
N LYS A 452 22.97 13.44 15.69
CA LYS A 452 23.65 13.56 14.38
C LYS A 452 23.36 12.42 13.41
N VAL A 453 22.95 12.72 12.15
CA VAL A 453 23.57 12.23 10.88
C VAL A 453 23.18 13.17 9.70
N ASN A 454 24.01 14.18 9.40
CA ASN A 454 24.37 14.83 8.10
C ASN A 454 24.74 16.33 8.28
N PRO A 455 25.56 16.96 7.40
CA PRO A 455 26.56 17.97 7.78
C PRO A 455 26.23 19.38 7.27
N THR A 456 24.95 19.76 7.18
CA THR A 456 24.59 21.11 6.69
C THR A 456 23.47 21.74 7.53
N GLY A 457 23.86 22.60 8.48
CA GLY A 457 23.05 23.71 8.99
C GLY A 457 22.42 23.53 10.36
N ASP A 458 22.81 24.40 11.29
CA ASP A 458 22.33 24.47 12.68
C ASP A 458 20.93 25.09 12.78
N LYS A 459 20.12 24.70 13.78
CA LYS A 459 18.77 25.23 14.03
C LYS A 459 18.64 25.75 15.47
N CYS A 460 18.17 26.99 15.64
CA CYS A 460 18.01 27.68 16.93
C CYS A 460 16.51 27.82 17.32
N ALA A 461 16.17 27.78 18.62
CA ALA A 461 14.83 28.09 19.15
C ALA A 461 14.91 28.77 20.54
N CYS A 462 13.98 29.71 20.83
CA CYS A 462 13.86 30.41 22.11
C CYS A 462 12.55 30.02 22.83
N LEU A 463 12.62 29.67 24.12
CA LEU A 463 11.45 29.30 24.95
C LEU A 463 11.34 30.21 26.20
N ASP A 464 10.10 30.50 26.61
CA ASP A 464 9.77 31.28 27.82
C ASP A 464 10.03 30.48 29.12
N HIS A 465 10.46 31.16 30.20
CA HIS A 465 10.83 30.58 31.50
C HIS A 465 9.70 29.81 32.21
N SER A 466 8.45 30.03 31.81
CA SER A 466 7.26 29.39 32.37
C SER A 466 7.11 27.89 32.06
N HIS A 467 7.94 27.33 31.17
CA HIS A 467 7.80 25.95 30.66
C HIS A 467 8.97 25.00 31.02
N ARG A 468 9.70 25.30 32.11
CA ARG A 468 10.87 24.51 32.57
C ARG A 468 10.62 23.02 32.84
N GLU A 469 9.38 22.59 33.04
CA GLU A 469 9.06 21.21 33.48
C GLU A 469 8.69 20.24 32.34
N LEU A 470 8.67 20.70 31.07
CA LEU A 470 8.33 19.85 29.91
C LEU A 470 9.50 19.03 29.35
N CYS A 471 10.68 19.07 29.97
CA CYS A 471 11.84 18.26 29.61
C CYS A 471 12.49 17.70 30.88
N GLY A 472 12.55 16.37 31.01
CA GLY A 472 13.05 15.68 32.20
C GLY A 472 14.45 16.13 32.65
N ASN A 473 14.67 16.05 33.97
CA ASN A 473 15.87 16.52 34.66
C ASN A 473 17.19 16.01 34.05
N GLY A 474 17.97 16.95 33.48
CA GLY A 474 19.30 16.70 32.96
C GLY A 474 20.03 18.00 32.65
N ILE A 475 20.27 18.83 33.67
CA ILE A 475 21.17 19.98 33.57
C ILE A 475 22.61 19.44 33.54
N ALA A 476 23.34 19.63 32.44
CA ALA A 476 24.79 19.48 32.43
C ALA A 476 25.46 20.69 31.75
N SER A 477 26.03 21.54 32.61
CA SER A 477 27.00 22.59 32.29
C SER A 477 28.31 21.97 31.78
N LYS A 478 28.89 22.52 30.71
CA LYS A 478 30.21 22.12 30.19
C LYS A 478 31.32 22.44 31.19
N ARG A 479 32.02 21.41 31.72
CA ARG A 479 33.46 21.48 32.04
C ARG A 479 34.16 20.12 31.83
N GLY A 480 35.09 20.09 30.87
CA GLY A 480 36.38 19.39 30.94
C GLY A 480 36.46 17.85 30.87
N GLY A 481 37.12 17.34 29.82
CA GLY A 481 38.23 16.38 29.94
C GLY A 481 37.98 14.86 30.00
N LEU A 482 38.63 14.16 29.05
CA LEU A 482 39.28 12.82 29.14
C LEU A 482 38.47 11.50 29.06
N SER A 483 38.86 10.70 28.05
CA SER A 483 39.23 9.26 28.10
C SER A 483 38.17 8.12 28.21
N SER A 484 38.03 7.40 27.10
CA SER A 484 38.19 5.94 26.86
C SER A 484 37.50 4.83 27.71
N ARG A 485 36.96 3.82 26.96
CA ARG A 485 36.89 2.34 27.17
C ARG A 485 35.51 1.67 27.40
N LYS A 486 35.24 0.71 26.47
CA LYS A 486 34.75 -0.69 26.59
C LYS A 486 33.50 -1.06 27.41
N LEU A 487 32.59 -1.84 26.79
CA LEU A 487 32.06 -3.20 27.16
C LEU A 487 30.74 -3.43 26.36
N GLN A 488 30.63 -4.30 25.35
CA GLN A 488 30.54 -5.78 25.27
C GLN A 488 29.22 -6.44 25.75
N PHE A 489 28.62 -7.21 24.81
CA PHE A 489 27.79 -8.45 24.88
C PHE A 489 26.25 -8.46 24.87
N LYS A 490 25.74 -9.23 23.87
CA LYS A 490 24.67 -10.28 23.83
C LYS A 490 23.38 -10.04 24.64
N HIS A 491 22.20 -10.20 24.06
CA HIS A 491 21.67 -11.45 23.46
C HIS A 491 20.65 -11.21 22.36
#